data_AF-A0A5C6XB91-F1
#
_entry.id   AF-A0A5C6XB91-F1
#
_cell.length_a   1.000
_cell.length_b   1.000
_cell.length_c   1.000
_cell.angle_alpha   90.00
_cell.angle_beta   90.00
_cell.angle_gamma   90.00
#
_symmetry.space_group_name_H-M   'P 1'
#
loop_
_entity.id
_entity.type
_entity.pdbx_description
1 polymer ?
#
loop_
_entity_poly.entity_id
_entity_poly.type
_entity_poly.pdbx_seq_one_letter_code
_entity_poly.pdbx_strand_id
1 'polypeptide(L)' 'MNILYLLIPLALVLTLSSVAAFVWAVRRGQLDDLDTPALRPLLDDEPEPPRR' A
#
# COMPACT_ATOMS: atom_id res chain seq x y z
N MET A 1 36.26 1.90 -1.76
CA MET A 1 35.71 0.76 -2.52
C MET A 1 35.13 -0.36 -1.64
N ASN A 2 35.22 -0.28 -0.31
CA ASN A 2 34.65 -1.30 0.60
C ASN A 2 33.12 -1.18 0.79
N ILE A 3 32.58 0.04 0.71
CA ILE A 3 31.15 0.33 0.95
C ILE A 3 30.22 -0.39 -0.04
N LEU A 4 30.69 -0.65 -1.26
CA LEU A 4 29.90 -1.33 -2.29
C LEU A 4 29.53 -2.76 -1.89
N TYR A 5 30.38 -3.44 -1.13
CA TYR A 5 30.09 -4.78 -0.62
C TYR A 5 28.94 -4.80 0.39
N LEU A 6 28.62 -3.66 1.01
CA LEU A 6 27.46 -3.50 1.89
C LEU A 6 26.25 -2.96 1.13
N LEU A 7 26.44 -1.98 0.25
CA LEU A 7 25.33 -1.34 -0.47
C LEU A 7 24.67 -2.26 -1.50
N ILE A 8 25.43 -3.09 -2.20
CA ILE A 8 24.88 -4.02 -3.20
C ILE A 8 23.91 -5.03 -2.56
N PRO A 9 24.28 -5.81 -1.51
CA PRO A 9 23.36 -6.73 -0.89
C PRO A 9 22.20 -6.02 -0.20
N LEU A 10 22.44 -4.85 0.43
CA LEU A 10 21.37 -4.06 1.02
C LEU A 10 20.33 -3.62 -0.02
N ALA A 11 20.79 -3.12 -1.18
CA ALA A 11 19.91 -2.75 -2.28
C ALA A 11 19.12 -3.96 -2.79
N LEU A 12 19.76 -5.12 -2.96
CA LEU A 12 19.08 -6.35 -3.37
C LEU A 12 17.99 -6.77 -2.39
N VAL A 13 18.25 -6.72 -1.07
CA VAL A 13 17.27 -7.02 -0.03
C VAL A 13 16.10 -6.04 -0.09
N LEU A 14 16.38 -4.75 -0.21
CA LEU A 14 15.34 -3.73 -0.32
C LEU A 14 14.48 -3.94 -1.57
N THR A 15 15.08 -4.15 -2.74
CA THR A 15 14.36 -4.42 -3.98
C THR A 15 13.49 -5.67 -3.87
N LEU A 16 14.05 -6.77 -3.34
CA LEU A 16 13.29 -8.01 -3.17
C LEU A 16 12.12 -7.83 -2.19
N SER A 17 12.35 -7.11 -1.09
CA SER A 17 11.30 -6.81 -0.11
C SER A 17 10.18 -5.95 -0.70
N SER A 18 10.50 -4.95 -1.52
CA SER A 18 9.51 -4.13 -2.20
C SER A 18 8.67 -4.94 -3.18
N VAL A 19 9.30 -5.81 -3.98
CA VAL A 19 8.57 -6.70 -4.90
C VAL A 19 7.68 -7.68 -4.13
N ALA A 20 8.19 -8.28 -3.05
CA ALA A 20 7.41 -9.19 -2.22
C ALA A 20 6.21 -8.50 -1.56
N ALA A 21 6.41 -7.29 -1.02
CA ALA A 21 5.35 -6.48 -0.43
C ALA A 21 4.30 -6.09 -1.47
N PHE A 22 4.73 -5.70 -2.68
CA PHE A 22 3.83 -5.37 -3.79
C PHE A 22 2.97 -6.57 -4.19
N VAL A 23 3.60 -7.74 -4.42
CA VAL A 23 2.86 -8.97 -4.76
C VAL A 23 1.89 -9.36 -3.65
N TRP A 24 2.28 -9.23 -2.39
CA TRP A 24 1.39 -9.47 -1.26
C TRP A 24 0.19 -8.52 -1.24
N ALA A 25 0.41 -7.21 -1.47
CA ALA A 25 -0.65 -6.21 -1.50
C ALA A 25 -1.67 -6.48 -2.62
N VAL A 26 -1.19 -6.82 -3.82
CA VAL A 26 -2.03 -7.22 -4.96
C VAL A 26 -2.85 -8.47 -4.62
N ARG A 27 -2.22 -9.51 -4.06
CA ARG A 27 -2.93 -10.75 -3.70
C ARG A 27 -3.94 -10.57 -2.57
N ARG A 28 -3.77 -9.53 -1.74
CA ARG A 28 -4.69 -9.15 -0.67
C ARG A 28 -5.82 -8.23 -1.15
N GLY A 29 -5.84 -7.88 -2.44
CA GLY A 29 -6.83 -6.97 -3.03
C GLY A 29 -6.71 -5.53 -2.54
N GLN A 30 -5.55 -5.12 -1.98
CA GLN A 30 -5.38 -3.75 -1.47
C GLN A 30 -5.44 -2.70 -2.58
N LEU A 31 -5.22 -3.08 -3.83
CA LEU A 31 -5.24 -2.20 -4.99
C LEU A 31 -6.56 -2.29 -5.78
N ASP A 32 -7.52 -3.08 -5.32
CA ASP A 32 -8.79 -3.31 -6.03
C ASP A 32 -9.82 -2.21 -5.73
N ASP A 33 -9.67 -1.50 -4.60
CA ASP A 33 -10.55 -0.41 -4.20
C ASP A 33 -10.04 0.94 -4.72
N LEU A 34 -10.48 1.30 -5.93
CA LEU A 34 -10.19 2.60 -6.55
C LEU A 34 -11.36 3.59 -6.44
N ASP A 35 -12.54 3.10 -6.05
CA ASP A 35 -13.80 3.85 -6.11
C ASP A 35 -14.17 4.49 -4.77
N THR A 36 -13.96 3.78 -3.66
CA THR A 36 -14.31 4.27 -2.31
C THR A 36 -13.63 5.59 -1.94
N PRO A 37 -12.35 5.84 -2.29
CA PRO A 37 -11.70 7.12 -2.01
C PRO A 37 -12.35 8.32 -2.71
N ALA A 38 -12.87 8.13 -3.93
CA ALA A 38 -13.50 9.20 -4.71
C ALA A 38 -14.90 9.53 -4.21
N LEU A 39 -15.61 8.54 -3.65
CA LEU A 39 -16.95 8.70 -3.09
C LEU A 39 -16.93 9.23 -1.66
N ARG A 40 -15.83 9.06 -0.91
CA ARG A 40 -15.71 9.50 0.50
C ARG A 40 -16.15 10.95 0.73
N PRO A 41 -15.66 11.95 -0.03
CA PRO A 41 -16.07 13.34 0.18
C PRO A 41 -17.56 13.60 -0.07
N LEU A 42 -18.24 12.75 -0.84
CA LEU A 42 -19.69 12.85 -1.09
C LEU A 42 -20.51 12.15 0.00
N LEU A 43 -19.96 11.10 0.62
CA LEU A 43 -20.59 10.32 1.68
C LEU A 43 -20.38 10.93 3.08
N ASP A 44 -19.33 11.73 3.26
CA ASP A 44 -19.00 12.41 4.53
C ASP A 44 -20.04 13.49 4.92
N ASP A 45 -20.88 13.93 3.98
CA ASP A 45 -21.96 14.91 4.19
C ASP A 45 -23.33 14.26 4.51
N GLU A 46 -23.44 12.92 4.47
CA GLU A 46 -24.68 12.24 4.84
C GLU A 46 -24.87 12.21 6.37
N PRO A 47 -26.04 12.64 6.89
CA PRO A 47 -26.31 12.58 8.32
C PRO A 47 -26.32 11.13 8.80
N GLU A 48 -25.44 10.81 9.75
CA GLU A 48 -25.33 9.46 10.32
C GLU A 48 -26.71 9.04 10.91
N PRO A 49 -27.28 7.88 10.50
CA PRO A 49 -28.57 7.46 10.99
C PRO A 49 -28.51 7.27 12.52
N PRO A 50 -29.60 7.59 13.25
CA PRO A 50 -29.61 7.49 14.70
C PRO A 50 -29.28 6.05 15.12
N ARG A 51 -28.14 5.87 15.81
CA ARG A 51 -27.78 4.59 16.44
C ARG A 51 -28.90 4.21 17.42
N ARG A 52 -29.59 3.12 17.12
CA ARG A 52 -30.53 2.46 18.04
C ARG A 52 -29.81 1.46 18.93
#